data_AF-G4ZL18-F1
#
_entry.id   AF-G4ZL18-F1
#
_cell.length_a   1.000
_cell.length_b   1.000
_cell.length_c   1.000
_cell.angle_alpha   90.00
_cell.angle_beta   90.00
_cell.angle_gamma   90.00
#
_symmetry.space_group_name_H-M   'P 1'
#
loop_
_entity.id
_entity.type
_entity.pdbx_description
1 polymer ?
#
loop_
_entity_poly.entity_id
_entity_poly.type
_entity_poly.pdbx_seq_one_letter_code
_entity_poly.pdbx_strand_id
1 'polypeptide(L)'
;MGVASTPTAGSRTKGKRRKICMAEGCQNLSRSRGLCKAHGGGVRCRVEGCSKSSQGDGFCRSHGGGRRCGHPSGCSKWAQRSGMCMAHSEGKYGNSYRGRQHRMEQQEAVVQQTRV
;
A
#
# COMPACT_ATOMS: atom_id res chain seq x y z
N MET A 1 19.88 -27.87 -26.75
CA MET A 1 20.13 -26.95 -25.61
C MET A 1 18.78 -26.56 -25.05
N GLY A 2 18.29 -27.30 -24.04
CA GLY A 2 16.95 -27.11 -23.47
C GLY A 2 17.01 -26.22 -22.24
N VAL A 3 16.27 -25.11 -22.24
CA VAL A 3 16.12 -24.24 -21.07
C VAL A 3 15.04 -24.83 -20.17
N ALA A 4 15.45 -25.33 -19.00
CA ALA A 4 14.54 -25.83 -17.98
C ALA A 4 13.86 -24.64 -17.28
N SER A 5 12.56 -24.47 -17.54
CA SER A 5 11.70 -23.54 -16.82
C SER A 5 11.50 -24.02 -15.38
N THR A 6 11.98 -23.25 -14.41
CA THR A 6 11.77 -23.52 -12.98
C THR A 6 10.35 -23.13 -12.56
N PRO A 7 9.56 -24.04 -11.97
CA PRO A 7 8.29 -23.66 -11.37
C PRO A 7 8.53 -23.02 -9.99
N THR A 8 8.21 -21.73 -9.85
CA THR A 8 8.19 -21.04 -8.56
C THR A 8 7.08 -21.62 -7.67
N ALA A 9 7.47 -22.38 -6.64
CA ALA A 9 6.56 -22.97 -5.67
C ALA A 9 5.95 -21.88 -4.75
N GLY A 10 4.75 -21.40 -5.10
CA GLY A 10 3.91 -20.61 -4.21
C GLY A 10 3.39 -21.47 -3.05
N SER A 11 3.98 -21.32 -1.87
CA SER A 11 3.59 -22.02 -0.65
C SER A 11 2.19 -21.58 -0.17
N ARG A 12 1.17 -22.40 -0.49
CA ARG A 12 -0.18 -22.25 0.06
C ARG A 12 -0.18 -22.67 1.53
N THR A 13 0.13 -21.75 2.44
CA THR A 13 0.03 -21.99 3.89
C THR A 13 -1.41 -22.31 4.30
N LYS A 14 -1.63 -23.53 4.82
CA LYS A 14 -2.87 -24.00 5.47
C LYS A 14 -3.42 -22.93 6.43
N GLY A 15 -4.65 -22.48 6.19
CA GLY A 15 -5.29 -21.39 6.93
C GLY A 15 -5.57 -21.76 8.39
N LYS A 16 -4.91 -21.08 9.33
CA LYS A 16 -5.30 -21.12 10.75
C LYS A 16 -6.69 -20.48 10.90
N ARG A 17 -7.59 -21.14 11.64
CA ARG A 17 -8.93 -20.59 11.97
C ARG A 17 -8.75 -19.22 12.61
N ARG A 18 -9.42 -18.20 12.08
CA ARG A 18 -9.30 -16.82 12.57
C ARG A 18 -10.01 -16.72 13.92
N LYS A 19 -9.33 -16.16 14.93
CA LYS A 19 -9.89 -15.98 16.28
C LYS A 19 -10.81 -14.76 16.32
N ILE A 20 -11.88 -14.82 17.10
CA ILE A 20 -12.81 -13.69 17.34
C ILE A 20 -12.22 -12.79 18.44
N CYS A 21 -12.65 -11.54 18.47
CA CYS A 21 -12.33 -10.58 19.52
C CYS A 21 -12.82 -11.07 20.89
N MET A 22 -12.00 -10.93 21.93
CA MET A 22 -12.30 -11.31 23.31
C MET A 22 -13.10 -10.25 24.08
N ALA A 23 -13.43 -9.13 23.43
CA ALA A 23 -14.26 -8.10 24.07
C ALA A 23 -15.71 -8.60 24.13
N GLU A 24 -16.39 -8.35 25.23
CA GLU A 24 -17.75 -8.83 25.45
C GLU A 24 -18.70 -8.36 24.33
N GLY A 25 -19.46 -9.30 23.76
CA GLY A 25 -20.37 -9.04 22.64
C GLY A 25 -19.70 -8.71 21.30
N CYS A 26 -18.36 -8.73 21.19
CA CYS A 26 -17.69 -8.35 19.95
C CYS A 26 -17.52 -9.52 18.98
N GLN A 27 -18.27 -9.50 17.88
CA GLN A 27 -18.17 -10.50 16.82
C GLN A 27 -17.05 -10.22 15.78
N ASN A 28 -16.29 -9.14 15.97
CA ASN A 28 -15.20 -8.79 15.06
C ASN A 28 -14.05 -9.79 15.15
N LEU A 29 -13.32 -9.95 14.05
CA LEU A 29 -12.11 -10.77 14.03
C LEU A 29 -10.98 -10.13 14.84
N SER A 30 -10.32 -10.96 15.65
CA SER A 30 -9.10 -10.59 16.37
C SER A 30 -7.94 -10.46 15.41
N ARG A 31 -7.19 -9.36 15.53
CA ARG A 31 -5.93 -9.16 14.79
C ARG A 31 -4.72 -9.57 15.63
N SER A 32 -4.66 -9.10 16.86
CA SER A 32 -3.58 -9.41 17.80
C SER A 32 -4.07 -9.28 19.24
N ARG A 33 -3.40 -9.94 20.19
CA ARG A 33 -3.74 -9.92 21.63
C ARG A 33 -5.19 -10.31 21.93
N GLY A 34 -5.83 -11.10 21.07
CA GLY A 34 -7.24 -11.46 21.24
C GLY A 34 -8.22 -10.34 20.92
N LEU A 35 -7.78 -9.18 20.41
CA LEU A 35 -8.64 -8.01 20.21
C LEU A 35 -8.76 -7.64 18.72
N CYS A 36 -9.89 -7.02 18.35
CA CYS A 36 -10.12 -6.48 17.02
C CYS A 36 -9.48 -5.09 16.88
N LYS A 37 -9.54 -4.50 15.67
CA LYS A 37 -8.98 -3.15 15.41
C LYS A 37 -9.55 -2.09 16.36
N ALA A 38 -10.86 -2.12 16.62
CA ALA A 38 -11.52 -1.17 17.51
C ALA A 38 -11.09 -1.36 18.97
N HIS A 39 -10.93 -2.60 19.42
CA HIS A 39 -10.70 -2.93 20.83
C HIS A 39 -9.24 -3.07 21.26
N GLY A 40 -8.23 -2.81 20.41
CA GLY A 40 -6.82 -2.96 20.86
C GLY A 40 -5.93 -3.82 19.99
N GLY A 41 -6.50 -4.53 19.01
CA GLY A 41 -5.78 -5.50 18.18
C GLY A 41 -4.82 -4.91 17.17
N GLY A 42 -4.71 -3.58 17.07
CA GLY A 42 -3.74 -2.88 16.25
C GLY A 42 -2.55 -2.40 17.06
N VAL A 43 -1.41 -2.21 16.39
CA VAL A 43 -0.25 -1.51 16.97
C VAL A 43 -0.64 -0.07 17.28
N ARG A 44 -0.24 0.44 18.44
CA ARG A 44 -0.48 1.82 18.87
C ARG A 44 0.75 2.67 18.62
N CYS A 45 0.55 3.98 18.59
CA CYS A 45 1.65 4.92 18.51
C CYS A 45 2.59 4.72 19.72
N ARG A 46 3.90 4.71 19.48
CA ARG A 46 4.92 4.55 20.52
C ARG A 46 5.19 5.83 21.33
N VAL A 47 4.60 6.95 20.92
CA VAL A 47 4.73 8.23 21.64
C VAL A 47 3.93 8.14 22.93
N GLU A 48 4.57 8.46 24.05
CA GLU A 48 3.95 8.50 25.37
C GLU A 48 2.66 9.34 25.35
N GLY A 49 1.59 8.82 25.94
CA GLY A 49 0.26 9.45 25.94
C GLY A 49 -0.51 9.39 24.62
N CYS A 50 0.03 8.81 23.55
CA CYS A 50 -0.67 8.73 22.26
C CYS A 50 -1.47 7.43 22.10
N SER A 51 -2.79 7.50 22.23
CA SER A 51 -3.71 6.36 22.01
C SER A 51 -4.01 6.06 20.54
N LYS A 52 -3.45 6.83 19.59
CA LYS A 52 -3.71 6.69 18.16
C LYS A 52 -3.12 5.39 17.60
N SER A 53 -3.78 4.85 16.57
CA SER A 53 -3.30 3.63 15.90
C SER A 53 -2.08 3.92 15.02
N SER A 54 -1.09 3.04 15.08
CA SER A 54 0.07 3.13 14.20
C SER A 54 -0.31 2.92 12.74
N GLN A 55 0.27 3.75 11.87
CA GLN A 55 0.10 3.68 10.41
C GLN A 55 1.37 3.14 9.71
N GLY A 56 2.39 2.77 10.48
CA GLY A 56 3.72 2.37 10.02
C GLY A 56 4.74 2.66 11.12
N ASP A 57 5.78 1.84 11.21
CA ASP A 57 6.96 2.06 12.06
C ASP A 57 6.68 2.29 13.56
N GLY A 58 5.50 1.87 14.04
CA GLY A 58 5.08 2.09 15.43
C GLY A 58 4.56 3.50 15.72
N PHE A 59 4.41 4.37 14.72
CA PHE A 59 3.91 5.74 14.89
C PHE A 59 2.55 5.95 14.24
N CYS A 60 1.79 6.93 14.72
CA CYS A 60 0.55 7.39 14.08
C CYS A 60 0.85 8.48 13.03
N ARG A 61 -0.15 8.87 12.24
CA ARG A 61 -0.01 9.89 11.19
C ARG A 61 0.61 11.21 11.64
N SER A 62 0.26 11.69 12.84
CA SER A 62 0.81 12.94 13.38
C SER A 62 2.23 12.80 13.93
N HIS A 63 2.65 11.59 14.26
CA HIS A 63 3.97 11.30 14.83
C HIS A 63 4.90 10.61 13.82
N GLY A 64 4.67 10.82 12.51
CA GLY A 64 5.54 10.30 11.45
C GLY A 64 5.22 8.89 10.95
N GLY A 65 4.11 8.29 11.38
CA GLY A 65 3.72 6.96 10.96
C GLY A 65 3.05 6.92 9.60
N GLY A 66 3.52 6.01 8.74
CA GLY A 66 3.04 5.81 7.37
C GLY A 66 3.91 6.52 6.34
N ARG A 67 3.78 6.15 5.06
CA ARG A 67 4.64 6.68 3.99
C ARG A 67 3.99 7.85 3.27
N ARG A 68 4.81 8.83 2.85
CA ARG A 68 4.39 9.89 1.92
C ARG A 68 4.39 9.37 0.48
N CYS A 69 3.66 10.05 -0.39
CA CYS A 69 3.63 9.73 -1.81
C CYS A 69 5.03 9.92 -2.41
N GLY A 70 5.64 8.85 -2.91
CA GLY A 70 6.95 8.87 -3.58
C GLY A 70 6.91 9.41 -5.01
N HIS A 71 5.98 10.30 -5.33
CA HIS A 71 5.85 10.85 -6.68
C HIS A 71 6.87 12.00 -6.86
N PRO A 72 7.56 12.08 -8.02
CA PRO A 72 8.67 13.02 -8.24
C PRO A 72 8.30 14.49 -8.05
N SER A 73 7.03 14.88 -8.19
CA SER A 73 6.57 16.25 -7.92
C SER A 73 6.64 16.69 -6.44
N GLY A 74 7.15 15.86 -5.53
CA GLY A 74 7.19 16.20 -4.10
C GLY A 74 5.81 16.20 -3.45
N CYS A 75 4.94 15.27 -3.84
CA CYS A 75 3.55 15.23 -3.40
C CYS A 75 3.42 15.03 -1.88
N SER A 76 2.78 15.99 -1.21
CA SER A 76 2.52 15.93 0.24
C SER A 76 1.40 14.97 0.66
N LYS A 77 0.73 14.30 -0.30
CA LYS A 77 -0.32 13.33 0.04
C LYS A 77 0.30 12.06 0.60
N TRP A 78 -0.45 11.36 1.45
CA TRP A 78 -0.06 10.08 2.00
C TRP A 78 -0.12 8.98 0.94
N ALA A 79 0.83 8.05 0.98
CA ALA A 79 0.79 6.86 0.16
C ALA A 79 -0.36 5.96 0.61
N GLN A 80 -1.16 5.48 -0.33
CA GLN A 80 -2.22 4.51 -0.08
C GLN A 80 -1.87 3.14 -0.64
N ARG A 81 -1.29 3.08 -1.84
CA ARG A 81 -0.92 1.84 -2.52
C ARG A 81 0.35 2.04 -3.32
N SER A 82 1.19 1.01 -3.37
CA SER A 82 2.44 1.02 -4.17
C SER A 82 3.36 2.21 -3.89
N GLY A 83 3.37 2.73 -2.66
CA GLY A 83 4.18 3.89 -2.28
C GLY A 83 3.68 5.24 -2.83
N MET A 84 2.49 5.29 -3.43
CA MET A 84 1.92 6.49 -4.06
C MET A 84 0.56 6.83 -3.47
N CYS A 85 0.15 8.11 -3.54
CA CYS A 85 -1.20 8.54 -3.16
C CYS A 85 -2.22 8.07 -4.21
N MET A 86 -3.52 8.14 -3.89
CA MET A 86 -4.58 7.70 -4.82
C MET A 86 -4.50 8.34 -6.21
N ALA A 87 -4.11 9.61 -6.29
CA ALA A 87 -4.00 10.31 -7.57
C ALA A 87 -2.79 9.84 -8.40
N HIS A 88 -1.73 9.38 -7.73
CA HIS A 88 -0.46 9.02 -8.36
C HIS A 88 -0.24 7.51 -8.48
N SER A 89 -0.98 6.67 -7.77
CA SER A 89 -0.84 5.21 -7.82
C SER A 89 -1.30 4.64 -9.16
N GLU A 90 -0.44 3.94 -9.90
CA GLU A 90 -0.79 3.24 -11.15
C GLU A 90 -2.01 2.30 -11.01
N GLY A 91 -2.83 2.23 -12.06
CA GLY A 91 -4.02 1.36 -12.14
C GLY A 91 -5.34 2.13 -12.33
N LYS A 92 -6.48 1.47 -12.04
CA LYS A 92 -7.87 1.91 -12.34
C LYS A 92 -8.26 3.33 -11.86
N TYR A 93 -7.47 3.95 -10.98
CA TYR A 93 -7.71 5.29 -10.42
C TYR A 93 -6.48 6.21 -10.50
N GLY A 94 -5.41 5.77 -11.17
CA GLY A 94 -4.13 6.45 -11.25
C GLY A 94 -3.96 7.26 -12.52
N ASN A 95 -3.90 8.58 -12.42
CA ASN A 95 -3.53 9.42 -13.55
C ASN A 95 -1.99 9.45 -13.68
N SER A 96 -1.39 8.31 -14.01
CA SER A 96 0.06 8.13 -13.95
C SER A 96 0.78 9.07 -14.91
N TYR A 97 1.57 9.99 -14.36
CA TYR A 97 2.41 10.93 -15.09
C TYR A 97 3.38 10.22 -16.04
N ARG A 98 3.94 9.06 -15.65
CA ARG A 98 4.80 8.23 -16.53
C ARG A 98 4.06 7.68 -17.74
N GLY A 99 2.79 7.30 -17.57
CA GLY A 99 1.94 6.89 -18.69
C GLY A 99 1.63 8.04 -19.64
N ARG A 100 1.49 9.27 -19.13
CA ARG A 100 1.40 10.48 -19.95
C ARG A 100 2.72 10.81 -20.65
N GLN A 101 3.86 10.77 -19.97
CA GLN A 101 5.17 11.04 -20.57
C GLN A 101 5.46 10.08 -21.73
N HIS A 102 5.31 8.78 -21.52
CA HIS A 102 5.54 7.79 -22.56
C HIS A 102 4.58 7.95 -23.75
N ARG A 103 3.33 8.36 -23.51
CA ARG A 103 2.40 8.72 -24.58
C ARG A 103 2.87 9.94 -25.36
N MET A 104 3.35 10.99 -24.68
CA MET A 104 3.87 12.20 -25.33
C MET A 104 5.13 11.88 -26.16
N GLU A 105 6.07 11.12 -25.61
CA GLU A 105 7.30 10.70 -26.32
C GLU A 105 6.98 9.87 -27.57
N GLN A 106 6.02 8.94 -27.48
CA GLN A 106 5.56 8.19 -28.66
C GLN A 106 4.88 9.09 -29.69
N GLN A 107 4.13 10.11 -29.26
CA GLN A 107 3.44 11.02 -30.15
C GLN A 107 4.43 11.97 -30.86
N GLU A 108 5.47 12.42 -30.18
CA GLU A 108 6.58 13.16 -30.78
C GLU A 108 7.36 12.32 -31.80
N ALA A 109 7.66 11.05 -31.48
CA ALA A 109 8.32 10.13 -32.40
C ALA A 109 7.50 9.89 -33.69
N VAL A 110 6.17 9.78 -33.57
CA VAL A 110 5.25 9.65 -34.72
C VAL A 110 5.20 10.94 -35.54
N VAL A 111 5.15 12.11 -34.90
CA VAL A 111 5.16 13.41 -35.60
C VAL A 111 6.48 13.65 -36.36
N GLN A 112 7.61 13.18 -35.84
CA GLN A 112 8.90 13.29 -36.53
C GLN A 112 8.99 12.35 -37.75
N GLN A 113 8.34 11.19 -37.73
CA GLN A 113 8.32 10.24 -38.85
C GLN A 113 7.38 10.63 -39.99
N THR A 114 6.39 11.49 -39.74
CA THR A 114 5.38 11.93 -40.73
C THR A 114 5.73 13.24 -41.43
N ARG A 115 6.87 13.86 -41.09
CA ARG A 115 7.44 15.01 -41.79
C ARG A 115 8.26 14.51 -42.98
N VAL A 116 7.57 14.14 -44.07
CA VAL A 116 8.15 13.94 -45.40
C VAL A 116 7.40 14.83 -46.37
#